data_AF-A0A9D9VMN6-F1
#
_entry.id   AF-A0A9D9VMN6-F1
#
_cell.length_a   1.000
_cell.length_b   1.000
_cell.length_c   1.000
_cell.angle_alpha   90.00
_cell.angle_beta   90.00
_cell.angle_gamma   90.00
#
_symmetry.space_group_name_H-M   'P 1'
#
loop_
_entity.id
_entity.type
_entity.pdbx_description
1 polymer ?
#
loop_
_entity_poly.entity_id
_entity_poly.type
_entity_poly.pdbx_seq_one_letter_code
_entity_poly.pdbx_strand_id
1 'polypeptide(L)'
;MEEFYTPINQVKSELEARWKNIPLRNKIEAFLGDKLPAPLKTSNRAVLVRCIASPDNEFFNFCKQAEVASLSPLLIEYPEDKFVAKNSDKYALCMPHFFDEKAKDYKQTPKIKLIDFNTYEGRKFKDVKTLWGNGLVSFHHEILKRGSRPQVEIFDFSDYFFSTRHTSDFYYLYYLGLFLCHGVLFENMLMSEEEKEFTLTKVLPSFKELQKMFGVKPLIVPVTPPESEDDFFWWTYPKELKNVTENYIKELESDNPKI
;
A
#
# COMPACT_ATOMS: atom_id res chain seq x y z
N MET A 1 -12.88 -14.04 -8.98
CA MET A 1 -12.57 -13.07 -7.92
C MET A 1 -12.51 -13.74 -6.56
N GLU A 2 -13.54 -14.50 -6.16
CA GLU A 2 -13.59 -15.21 -4.86
C GLU A 2 -12.40 -16.13 -4.56
N GLU A 3 -11.75 -16.70 -5.57
CA GLU A 3 -10.62 -17.62 -5.37
C GLU A 3 -9.44 -16.96 -4.62
N PHE A 4 -9.15 -15.68 -4.90
CA PHE A 4 -8.07 -14.94 -4.23
C PHE A 4 -8.39 -14.61 -2.77
N TYR A 5 -9.64 -14.23 -2.52
CA TYR A 5 -9.99 -13.58 -1.27
C TYR A 5 -10.27 -14.57 -0.15
N THR A 6 -9.95 -14.13 1.06
CA THR A 6 -10.32 -14.78 2.32
C THR A 6 -11.32 -13.88 3.03
N PRO A 7 -12.46 -14.38 3.50
CA PRO A 7 -13.41 -13.58 4.26
C PRO A 7 -12.75 -12.92 5.47
N ILE A 8 -13.00 -11.62 5.69
CA ILE A 8 -12.37 -10.84 6.76
C ILE A 8 -12.66 -11.40 8.17
N ASN A 9 -13.80 -12.07 8.35
CA ASN A 9 -14.15 -12.72 9.61
C ASN A 9 -13.40 -14.04 9.85
N GLN A 10 -12.70 -14.57 8.85
CA GLN A 10 -11.94 -15.82 8.93
C GLN A 10 -10.42 -15.61 8.95
N VAL A 11 -9.91 -14.45 8.47
CA VAL A 11 -8.47 -14.27 8.29
C VAL A 11 -7.66 -14.39 9.57
N LYS A 12 -8.18 -13.92 10.72
CA LYS A 12 -7.44 -13.99 11.98
C LYS A 12 -7.27 -15.43 12.46
N SER A 13 -8.36 -16.19 12.52
CA SER A 13 -8.30 -17.59 12.94
C SER A 13 -7.41 -18.42 12.03
N GLU A 14 -7.49 -18.17 10.72
CA GLU A 14 -6.69 -18.86 9.72
C GLU A 14 -5.20 -18.52 9.85
N LEU A 15 -4.85 -17.23 9.99
CA LEU A 15 -3.48 -16.78 10.21
C LEU A 15 -2.89 -17.37 11.49
N GLU A 16 -3.64 -17.36 12.59
CA GLU A 16 -3.20 -17.95 13.86
C GLU A 16 -2.99 -19.47 13.77
N ALA A 17 -3.89 -20.20 13.10
CA ALA A 17 -3.73 -21.63 12.88
C ALA A 17 -2.45 -21.95 12.10
N ARG A 18 -2.19 -21.17 11.03
CA ARG A 18 -1.01 -21.32 10.19
C ARG A 18 0.27 -20.94 10.92
N TRP A 19 0.25 -19.86 11.71
CA TRP A 19 1.39 -19.44 12.53
C TRP A 19 1.78 -20.50 13.58
N LYS A 20 0.79 -21.18 14.16
CA LYS A 20 0.97 -22.27 15.15
C LYS A 20 1.38 -23.60 14.48
N ASN A 21 1.18 -23.75 13.17
CA ASN A 21 1.63 -24.92 12.41
C ASN A 21 3.14 -24.82 12.11
N ILE A 22 3.96 -25.28 13.06
CA ILE A 22 5.42 -25.20 12.99
C ILE A 22 5.99 -25.85 11.71
N PRO A 23 5.57 -27.07 11.29
CA PRO A 23 6.05 -27.65 10.03
C PRO A 23 5.79 -26.77 8.80
N LEU A 24 4.57 -26.21 8.70
CA LEU A 24 4.21 -25.31 7.60
C LEU A 24 5.04 -24.02 7.64
N ARG A 25 5.11 -23.38 8.82
CA ARG A 25 5.87 -22.12 9.00
C ARG A 25 7.34 -22.31 8.66
N ASN A 26 7.99 -23.37 9.16
CA ASN A 26 9.40 -23.65 8.85
C ASN A 26 9.62 -23.86 7.34
N LYS A 27 8.69 -24.53 6.65
CA LYS A 27 8.76 -24.73 5.19
C LYS A 27 8.68 -23.39 4.44
N ILE A 28 7.81 -22.49 4.88
CA ILE A 28 7.63 -21.15 4.29
C ILE A 28 8.84 -20.26 4.59
N GLU A 29 9.32 -20.23 5.83
CA GLU A 29 10.51 -19.46 6.23
C GLU A 29 11.75 -19.94 5.48
N ALA A 30 11.92 -21.26 5.27
CA ALA A 30 13.00 -21.79 4.44
C ALA A 30 12.89 -21.36 2.97
N PHE A 31 11.67 -21.24 2.43
CA PHE A 31 11.43 -20.75 1.07
C PHE A 31 11.71 -19.24 0.94
N LEU A 32 11.26 -18.44 1.92
CA LEU A 32 11.50 -16.99 1.95
C LEU A 32 12.97 -16.65 2.28
N GLY A 33 13.65 -17.54 3.01
CA GLY A 33 15.02 -17.35 3.49
C GLY A 33 15.16 -16.13 4.38
N ASP A 34 16.35 -15.51 4.35
CA ASP A 34 16.65 -14.30 5.12
C ASP A 34 15.86 -13.06 4.67
N LYS A 35 15.07 -13.20 3.60
CA LYS A 35 14.33 -12.10 2.99
C LYS A 35 13.08 -11.71 3.79
N LEU A 36 12.59 -12.50 4.74
CA LEU A 36 11.36 -12.12 5.48
C LEU A 36 11.49 -10.71 6.13
N PRO A 37 10.60 -9.75 5.81
CA PRO A 37 10.63 -8.41 6.39
C PRO A 37 10.50 -8.43 7.91
N ALA A 38 11.28 -7.60 8.60
CA ALA A 38 11.34 -7.61 10.07
C ALA A 38 9.97 -7.44 10.77
N PRO A 39 9.07 -6.53 10.32
CA PRO A 39 7.76 -6.37 10.95
C PRO A 39 6.84 -7.60 10.84
N LEU A 40 7.10 -8.50 9.88
CA LEU A 40 6.33 -9.73 9.65
C LEU A 40 6.94 -10.94 10.37
N LYS A 41 8.12 -10.80 10.99
CA LYS A 41 8.74 -11.86 11.81
C LYS A 41 8.13 -11.97 13.20
N THR A 42 7.63 -10.87 13.73
CA THR A 42 7.38 -10.72 15.17
C THR A 42 5.91 -10.79 15.55
N SER A 43 4.99 -10.44 14.63
CA SER A 43 3.56 -10.47 14.91
C SER A 43 2.72 -10.59 13.64
N ASN A 44 1.49 -11.05 13.83
CA ASN A 44 0.46 -11.12 12.80
C ASN A 44 -0.01 -9.71 12.42
N ARG A 45 0.19 -9.30 11.17
CA ARG A 45 -0.14 -7.94 10.68
C ARG A 45 -1.23 -7.95 9.62
N ALA A 46 -2.06 -6.92 9.63
CA ALA A 46 -2.81 -6.48 8.45
C ALA A 46 -1.89 -5.56 7.65
N VAL A 47 -1.73 -5.80 6.35
CA VAL A 47 -0.71 -5.16 5.53
C VAL A 47 -1.35 -4.46 4.34
N LEU A 48 -1.08 -3.17 4.19
CA LEU A 48 -1.38 -2.39 2.99
C LEU A 48 -0.07 -1.99 2.32
N VAL A 49 0.07 -2.25 1.01
CA VAL A 49 1.31 -2.03 0.28
C VAL A 49 1.11 -0.94 -0.77
N ARG A 50 1.80 0.19 -0.66
CA ARG A 50 1.66 1.32 -1.62
C ARG A 50 3.01 1.84 -2.09
N CYS A 51 3.03 2.71 -3.10
CA CYS A 51 4.30 3.34 -3.51
C CYS A 51 4.84 4.27 -2.41
N ILE A 52 3.95 5.04 -1.80
CA ILE A 52 4.19 5.91 -0.64
C ILE A 52 3.04 5.69 0.33
N ALA A 53 3.34 5.57 1.62
CA ALA A 53 2.33 5.55 2.68
C ALA A 53 1.67 6.92 2.83
N SER A 54 0.36 6.99 2.58
CA SER A 54 -0.42 8.24 2.55
C SER A 54 -1.77 8.11 3.27
N PRO A 55 -2.32 9.21 3.82
CA PRO A 55 -3.61 9.20 4.53
C PRO A 55 -4.81 9.46 3.60
N ASP A 56 -4.95 8.65 2.55
CA ASP A 56 -6.15 8.66 1.71
C ASP A 56 -7.31 7.86 2.33
N ASN A 57 -8.50 7.94 1.74
CA ASN A 57 -9.68 7.23 2.22
C ASN A 57 -9.52 5.71 2.16
N GLU A 58 -8.70 5.20 1.24
CA GLU A 58 -8.33 3.78 1.23
C GLU A 58 -7.58 3.39 2.49
N PHE A 59 -6.57 4.16 2.89
CA PHE A 59 -5.82 3.95 4.14
C PHE A 59 -6.74 3.93 5.36
N PHE A 60 -7.70 4.85 5.45
CA PHE A 60 -8.65 4.87 6.57
C PHE A 60 -9.59 3.66 6.56
N ASN A 61 -10.03 3.24 5.37
CA ASN A 61 -10.83 2.02 5.25
C ASN A 61 -10.03 0.77 5.62
N PHE A 62 -8.79 0.66 5.16
CA PHE A 62 -7.84 -0.38 5.57
C PHE A 62 -7.69 -0.44 7.10
N CYS A 63 -7.49 0.71 7.76
CA CYS A 63 -7.34 0.75 9.22
C CYS A 63 -8.59 0.23 9.93
N LYS A 64 -9.79 0.63 9.46
CA LYS A 64 -11.06 0.13 9.99
C LYS A 64 -11.20 -1.38 9.79
N GLN A 65 -10.80 -1.89 8.63
CA GLN A 65 -10.83 -3.32 8.35
C GLN A 65 -9.82 -4.11 9.21
N ALA A 66 -8.61 -3.58 9.41
CA ALA A 66 -7.62 -4.17 10.29
C ALA A 66 -8.13 -4.28 11.74
N GLU A 67 -8.84 -3.26 12.22
CA GLU A 67 -9.51 -3.27 13.52
C GLU A 67 -10.58 -4.37 13.60
N VAL A 68 -11.45 -4.47 12.59
CA VAL A 68 -12.47 -5.53 12.49
C VAL A 68 -11.83 -6.92 12.50
N ALA A 69 -10.71 -7.09 11.78
CA ALA A 69 -9.94 -8.34 11.78
C ALA A 69 -9.15 -8.57 13.08
N SER A 70 -9.11 -7.59 13.99
CA SER A 70 -8.29 -7.59 15.21
C SER A 70 -6.81 -7.88 14.93
N LEU A 71 -6.26 -7.23 13.90
CA LEU A 71 -4.87 -7.30 13.47
C LEU A 71 -4.21 -5.91 13.57
N SER A 72 -2.93 -5.87 13.91
CA SER A 72 -2.18 -4.61 13.94
C SER A 72 -1.84 -4.17 12.51
N PRO A 73 -2.19 -2.93 12.10
CA PRO A 73 -1.91 -2.45 10.76
C PRO A 73 -0.40 -2.24 10.54
N LEU A 74 0.02 -2.41 9.30
CA LEU A 74 1.37 -2.15 8.79
C LEU A 74 1.22 -1.56 7.39
N LEU A 75 1.81 -0.40 7.16
CA LEU A 75 2.00 0.13 5.82
C LEU A 75 3.37 -0.31 5.31
N ILE A 76 3.39 -0.93 4.15
CA ILE A 76 4.62 -1.21 3.43
C ILE A 76 4.67 -0.25 2.26
N GLU A 77 5.80 0.42 2.07
CA GLU A 77 6.00 1.33 0.95
C GLU A 77 7.22 0.99 0.09
N TYR A 78 7.24 1.47 -1.16
CA TYR A 78 8.35 1.25 -2.08
C TYR A 78 8.80 2.58 -2.74
N PRO A 79 9.53 3.44 -2.00
CA PRO A 79 9.93 4.76 -2.47
C PRO A 79 10.99 4.74 -3.58
N GLU A 80 11.58 3.57 -3.87
CA GLU A 80 12.46 3.35 -5.03
C GLU A 80 11.69 3.17 -6.35
N ASP A 81 10.36 3.05 -6.31
CA ASP A 81 9.53 3.08 -7.51
C ASP A 81 9.58 4.44 -8.20
N LYS A 82 9.35 4.44 -9.51
CA LYS A 82 9.33 5.65 -10.34
C LYS A 82 7.95 6.30 -10.32
N PHE A 83 7.95 7.62 -10.16
CA PHE A 83 6.80 8.45 -10.48
C PHE A 83 6.52 8.41 -11.99
N VAL A 84 5.28 8.12 -12.35
CA VAL A 84 4.78 8.12 -13.73
C VAL A 84 3.42 8.79 -13.73
N ALA A 85 3.31 9.99 -14.30
CA ALA A 85 2.08 10.79 -14.25
C ALA A 85 0.87 10.15 -14.91
N LYS A 86 1.09 9.19 -15.83
CA LYS A 86 0.00 8.44 -16.48
C LYS A 86 -0.72 7.49 -15.52
N ASN A 87 -0.06 7.02 -14.46
CA ASN A 87 -0.68 6.18 -13.45
C ASN A 87 -1.44 7.07 -12.45
N SER A 88 -2.75 6.85 -12.30
CA SER A 88 -3.66 7.64 -11.47
C SER A 88 -3.24 7.70 -10.00
N ASP A 89 -2.85 6.55 -9.42
CA ASP A 89 -2.49 6.45 -8.01
C ASP A 89 -1.23 7.26 -7.73
N LYS A 90 -0.20 7.10 -8.58
CA LYS A 90 1.06 7.86 -8.51
C LYS A 90 0.85 9.35 -8.73
N TYR A 91 -0.09 9.71 -9.62
CA TYR A 91 -0.46 11.08 -9.86
C TYR A 91 -1.14 11.71 -8.64
N ALA A 92 -2.06 10.99 -7.99
CA ALA A 92 -2.75 11.44 -6.78
C ALA A 92 -1.78 11.67 -5.60
N LEU A 93 -0.72 10.87 -5.48
CA LEU A 93 0.36 11.12 -4.50
C LEU A 93 1.07 12.46 -4.72
N CYS A 94 1.14 12.93 -5.95
CA CYS A 94 1.83 14.17 -6.33
C CYS A 94 0.91 15.40 -6.34
N MET A 95 -0.40 15.16 -6.36
CA MET A 95 -1.43 16.18 -6.28
C MET A 95 -2.63 15.64 -5.48
N PRO A 96 -2.53 15.55 -4.14
CA PRO A 96 -3.60 15.05 -3.31
C PRO A 96 -4.87 15.87 -3.51
N HIS A 97 -5.94 15.14 -3.73
CA HIS A 97 -7.30 15.63 -3.78
C HIS A 97 -7.94 15.45 -2.41
N PHE A 98 -8.76 16.40 -1.96
CA PHE A 98 -9.48 16.34 -0.71
C PHE A 98 -10.95 16.11 -0.98
N PHE A 99 -11.55 15.12 -0.33
CA PHE A 99 -12.93 14.75 -0.55
C PHE A 99 -13.88 15.94 -0.34
N ASP A 100 -14.84 16.09 -1.25
CA ASP A 100 -15.90 17.09 -1.16
C ASP A 100 -17.21 16.42 -1.58
N GLU A 101 -18.15 16.31 -0.64
CA GLU A 101 -19.46 15.69 -0.83
C GLU A 101 -20.29 16.36 -1.95
N LYS A 102 -19.96 17.61 -2.30
CA LYS A 102 -20.62 18.36 -3.38
C LYS A 102 -19.98 18.15 -4.75
N ALA A 103 -18.78 17.58 -4.81
CA ALA A 103 -18.10 17.35 -6.06
C ALA A 103 -18.77 16.19 -6.83
N LYS A 104 -19.07 16.43 -8.10
CA LYS A 104 -19.62 15.39 -8.99
C LYS A 104 -18.54 14.51 -9.62
N ASP A 105 -17.30 14.98 -9.62
CA ASP A 105 -16.11 14.25 -10.08
C ASP A 105 -14.86 14.70 -9.31
N TYR A 106 -13.77 13.94 -9.45
CA TYR A 106 -12.49 14.28 -8.82
C TYR A 106 -11.87 15.61 -9.33
N LYS A 107 -12.31 16.14 -10.47
CA LYS A 107 -11.76 17.40 -11.01
C LYS A 107 -12.28 18.62 -10.25
N GLN A 108 -13.44 18.49 -9.61
CA GLN A 108 -14.08 19.52 -8.81
C GLN A 108 -13.65 19.51 -7.34
N THR A 109 -12.91 18.49 -6.89
CA THR A 109 -12.43 18.43 -5.51
C THR A 109 -11.28 19.44 -5.29
N PRO A 110 -11.19 20.04 -4.08
CA PRO A 110 -10.01 20.80 -3.70
C PRO A 110 -8.75 19.94 -3.84
N LYS A 111 -7.67 20.52 -4.35
CA LYS A 111 -6.41 19.81 -4.58
C LYS A 111 -5.20 20.69 -4.31
N ILE A 112 -4.11 20.08 -3.91
CA ILE A 112 -2.83 20.76 -3.69
C ILE A 112 -1.79 20.10 -4.58
N LYS A 113 -1.14 20.87 -5.46
CA LYS A 113 -0.02 20.38 -6.27
C LYS A 113 1.24 20.36 -5.40
N LEU A 114 1.82 19.17 -5.18
CA LEU A 114 2.99 19.04 -4.31
C LEU A 114 4.31 19.17 -5.07
N ILE A 115 4.36 18.81 -6.35
CA ILE A 115 5.62 18.74 -7.11
C ILE A 115 5.51 19.40 -8.48
N ASP A 116 6.64 19.65 -9.14
CA ASP A 116 6.65 19.92 -10.58
C ASP A 116 6.74 18.61 -11.40
N PHE A 117 5.62 18.20 -11.98
CA PHE A 117 5.50 16.99 -12.79
C PHE A 117 6.55 16.87 -13.90
N ASN A 118 6.83 17.95 -14.63
CA ASN A 118 7.76 17.92 -15.74
C ASN A 118 9.21 17.65 -15.28
N THR A 119 9.54 18.13 -14.08
CA THR A 119 10.87 17.95 -13.49
C THR A 119 11.10 16.53 -13.00
N TYR A 120 10.04 15.88 -12.48
CA TYR A 120 10.14 14.62 -11.72
C TYR A 120 9.61 13.38 -12.44
N GLU A 121 8.99 13.49 -13.63
CA GLU A 121 8.55 12.34 -14.41
C GLU A 121 9.67 11.30 -14.60
N GLY A 122 9.36 10.03 -14.31
CA GLY A 122 10.29 8.91 -14.41
C GLY A 122 11.36 8.84 -13.31
N ARG A 123 11.40 9.80 -12.36
CA ARG A 123 12.30 9.76 -11.20
C ARG A 123 11.74 8.90 -10.08
N LYS A 124 12.62 8.38 -9.22
CA LYS A 124 12.21 7.59 -8.05
C LYS A 124 11.57 8.47 -7.00
N PHE A 125 10.52 8.00 -6.32
CA PHE A 125 9.80 8.78 -5.31
C PHE A 125 10.70 9.31 -4.19
N LYS A 126 11.70 8.54 -3.76
CA LYS A 126 12.69 8.97 -2.76
C LYS A 126 13.50 10.21 -3.18
N ASP A 127 13.63 10.45 -4.49
CA ASP A 127 14.40 11.56 -5.06
C ASP A 127 13.51 12.76 -5.43
N VAL A 128 12.19 12.63 -5.26
CA VAL A 128 11.22 13.68 -5.57
C VAL A 128 11.12 14.67 -4.43
N LYS A 129 11.26 15.96 -4.73
CA LYS A 129 11.02 17.05 -3.77
C LYS A 129 9.72 17.77 -4.07
N THR A 130 9.10 18.28 -3.01
CA THR A 130 7.93 19.14 -3.12
C THR A 130 8.32 20.52 -3.68
N LEU A 131 7.31 21.35 -3.99
CA LEU A 131 7.47 22.76 -4.35
C LEU A 131 8.08 23.60 -3.21
N TRP A 132 8.16 23.06 -1.99
CA TRP A 132 8.77 23.68 -0.82
C TRP A 132 10.11 23.04 -0.44
N GLY A 133 10.66 22.16 -1.28
CA GLY A 133 12.04 21.66 -1.19
C GLY A 133 12.25 20.44 -0.29
N ASN A 134 11.28 20.05 0.55
CA ASN A 134 11.34 18.81 1.33
C ASN A 134 11.01 17.58 0.46
N GLY A 135 11.37 16.37 0.92
CA GLY A 135 11.09 15.13 0.18
C GLY A 135 9.61 14.78 0.14
N LEU A 136 9.11 14.28 -1.00
CA LEU A 136 7.71 13.90 -1.18
C LEU A 136 7.27 12.79 -0.22
N VAL A 137 8.10 11.75 -0.04
CA VAL A 137 7.85 10.65 0.91
C VAL A 137 7.70 11.20 2.33
N SER A 138 8.66 12.04 2.76
CA SER A 138 8.62 12.67 4.09
C SER A 138 7.41 13.59 4.27
N PHE A 139 6.97 14.28 3.21
CA PHE A 139 5.76 15.09 3.25
C PHE A 139 4.54 14.23 3.60
N HIS A 140 4.34 13.11 2.89
CA HIS A 140 3.24 12.18 3.14
C HIS A 140 3.27 11.58 4.55
N HIS A 141 4.45 11.16 5.00
CA HIS A 141 4.63 10.63 6.36
C HIS A 141 4.26 11.66 7.43
N GLU A 142 4.60 12.94 7.22
CA GLU A 142 4.25 13.99 8.17
C GLU A 142 2.75 14.29 8.17
N ILE A 143 2.08 14.31 7.02
CA ILE A 143 0.61 14.43 6.97
C ILE A 143 -0.06 13.22 7.64
N LEU A 144 0.42 12.01 7.39
CA LEU A 144 -0.07 10.80 8.05
C LEU A 144 0.10 10.93 9.57
N LYS A 145 1.29 11.28 10.06
CA LYS A 145 1.58 11.45 11.49
C LYS A 145 0.67 12.48 12.17
N ARG A 146 0.43 13.62 11.51
CA ARG A 146 -0.41 14.72 12.03
C ARG A 146 -1.90 14.43 11.93
N GLY A 147 -2.31 13.77 10.85
CA GLY A 147 -3.69 13.66 10.42
C GLY A 147 -4.36 12.32 10.72
N SER A 148 -3.59 11.24 10.92
CA SER A 148 -4.16 9.91 11.09
C SER A 148 -4.20 9.45 12.54
N ARG A 149 -5.32 8.82 12.88
CA ARG A 149 -5.48 7.97 14.06
C ARG A 149 -6.21 6.70 13.59
N PRO A 150 -5.71 5.49 13.90
CA PRO A 150 -4.51 5.19 14.69
C PRO A 150 -3.21 5.56 13.97
N GLN A 151 -2.11 5.67 14.73
CA GLN A 151 -0.76 5.72 14.15
C GLN A 151 -0.38 4.32 13.68
N VAL A 152 0.22 4.23 12.50
CA VAL A 152 0.56 2.97 11.85
C VAL A 152 2.05 2.93 11.58
N GLU A 153 2.65 1.76 11.77
CA GLU A 153 4.05 1.51 11.40
C GLU A 153 4.20 1.55 9.88
N ILE A 154 5.21 2.26 9.39
CA ILE A 154 5.57 2.30 7.97
C ILE A 154 6.89 1.55 7.81
N PHE A 155 6.98 0.68 6.81
CA PHE A 155 8.17 -0.08 6.49
C PHE A 155 8.56 0.09 5.03
N ASP A 156 9.79 0.56 4.79
CA ASP A 156 10.36 0.65 3.46
C ASP A 156 10.74 -0.75 2.95
N PHE A 157 10.10 -1.16 1.85
CA PHE A 157 10.23 -2.47 1.24
C PHE A 157 11.35 -2.57 0.21
N SER A 158 12.09 -1.50 0.00
CA SER A 158 13.04 -1.39 -1.11
C SER A 158 14.08 -2.49 -1.13
N ASP A 159 14.72 -2.75 0.02
CA ASP A 159 15.75 -3.78 0.13
C ASP A 159 15.18 -5.18 -0.16
N TYR A 160 13.99 -5.47 0.36
CA TYR A 160 13.29 -6.72 0.08
C TYR A 160 13.03 -6.88 -1.42
N PHE A 161 12.46 -5.85 -2.03
CA PHE A 161 12.10 -5.85 -3.43
C PHE A 161 13.32 -6.08 -4.34
N PHE A 162 14.44 -5.40 -4.08
CA PHE A 162 15.68 -5.64 -4.83
C PHE A 162 16.21 -7.06 -4.64
N SER A 163 16.19 -7.59 -3.40
CA SER A 163 16.69 -8.94 -3.11
C SER A 163 15.88 -10.08 -3.77
N THR A 164 14.62 -9.82 -4.13
CA THR A 164 13.70 -10.82 -4.71
C THR A 164 13.54 -10.66 -6.22
N ARG A 165 13.61 -9.43 -6.75
CA ARG A 165 13.42 -9.15 -8.18
C ARG A 165 14.52 -9.71 -9.07
N HIS A 166 15.76 -9.75 -8.60
CA HIS A 166 16.89 -10.29 -9.38
C HIS A 166 16.91 -11.83 -9.44
N THR A 167 16.08 -12.50 -8.63
CA THR A 167 16.11 -13.96 -8.54
C THR A 167 15.20 -14.68 -9.53
N SER A 168 14.28 -14.01 -10.24
CA SER A 168 13.49 -14.56 -11.38
C SER A 168 12.30 -13.66 -11.78
N ASP A 169 11.58 -14.04 -12.85
CA ASP A 169 10.22 -13.57 -13.19
C ASP A 169 9.16 -13.80 -12.08
N PHE A 170 9.54 -14.45 -10.96
CA PHE A 170 8.66 -14.88 -9.89
C PHE A 170 8.63 -13.91 -8.68
N TYR A 171 8.81 -12.60 -8.88
CA TYR A 171 8.67 -11.61 -7.79
C TYR A 171 7.38 -11.83 -6.98
N TYR A 172 6.25 -12.02 -7.67
CA TYR A 172 4.95 -12.26 -7.04
C TYR A 172 4.89 -13.56 -6.24
N LEU A 173 5.72 -14.57 -6.56
CA LEU A 173 5.80 -15.80 -5.78
C LEU A 173 6.38 -15.52 -4.38
N TYR A 174 7.45 -14.73 -4.29
CA TYR A 174 8.04 -14.36 -2.99
C TYR A 174 7.16 -13.36 -2.25
N TYR A 175 6.67 -12.34 -2.94
CA TYR A 175 5.80 -11.31 -2.37
C TYR A 175 4.52 -11.92 -1.76
N LEU A 176 3.80 -12.75 -2.52
CA LEU A 176 2.58 -13.40 -2.02
C LEU A 176 2.90 -14.46 -0.95
N GLY A 177 4.10 -15.05 -0.98
CA GLY A 177 4.57 -16.00 0.03
C GLY A 177 4.60 -15.42 1.45
N LEU A 178 4.81 -14.10 1.59
CA LEU A 178 4.76 -13.39 2.87
C LEU A 178 3.41 -13.57 3.58
N PHE A 179 2.33 -13.66 2.82
CA PHE A 179 0.97 -13.72 3.34
C PHE A 179 0.43 -15.15 3.48
N LEU A 180 1.30 -16.17 3.39
CA LEU A 180 0.92 -17.54 3.71
C LEU A 180 0.77 -17.74 5.22
N CYS A 181 1.73 -17.23 5.99
CA CYS A 181 1.76 -17.33 7.45
C CYS A 181 2.03 -16.01 8.17
N HIS A 182 2.63 -14.99 7.55
CA HIS A 182 3.21 -13.87 8.30
C HIS A 182 2.39 -12.58 8.30
N GLY A 183 1.33 -12.52 7.49
CA GLY A 183 0.42 -11.38 7.47
C GLY A 183 -0.78 -11.63 6.59
N VAL A 184 -1.67 -10.66 6.55
CA VAL A 184 -2.84 -10.60 5.67
C VAL A 184 -2.68 -9.40 4.76
N LEU A 185 -2.66 -9.64 3.45
CA LEU A 185 -2.59 -8.58 2.46
C LEU A 185 -3.98 -7.97 2.26
N PHE A 186 -4.07 -6.65 2.37
CA PHE A 186 -5.24 -5.88 1.99
C PHE A 186 -5.00 -5.31 0.60
N GLU A 187 -5.62 -5.90 -0.41
CA GLU A 187 -5.43 -5.53 -1.81
C GLU A 187 -6.62 -5.99 -2.67
N ASN A 188 -6.97 -5.18 -3.66
CA ASN A 188 -7.92 -5.55 -4.71
C ASN A 188 -7.15 -6.20 -5.87
N MET A 189 -7.48 -7.45 -6.17
CA MET A 189 -6.98 -8.17 -7.34
C MET A 189 -7.80 -7.75 -8.57
N LEU A 190 -7.36 -6.66 -9.21
CA LEU A 190 -8.07 -6.01 -10.31
C LEU A 190 -8.17 -6.92 -11.54
N MET A 191 -9.37 -6.95 -12.11
CA MET A 191 -9.70 -7.67 -13.35
C MET A 191 -10.28 -6.72 -14.41
N SER A 192 -10.12 -5.40 -14.22
CA SER A 192 -10.38 -4.36 -15.21
C SER A 192 -9.57 -4.64 -16.48
N GLU A 193 -9.99 -4.12 -17.64
CA GLU A 193 -9.32 -4.43 -18.92
C GLU A 193 -7.82 -4.07 -18.92
N GLU A 194 -7.44 -3.00 -18.22
CA GLU A 194 -6.04 -2.55 -18.13
C GLU A 194 -5.17 -3.43 -17.23
N GLU A 195 -5.73 -4.01 -16.15
CA GLU A 195 -4.96 -4.78 -15.16
C GLU A 195 -5.11 -6.30 -15.30
N LYS A 196 -6.15 -6.76 -16.00
CA LYS A 196 -6.49 -8.18 -16.13
C LYS A 196 -5.35 -9.01 -16.70
N GLU A 197 -4.65 -8.51 -17.73
CA GLU A 197 -3.52 -9.23 -18.32
C GLU A 197 -2.43 -9.45 -17.27
N PHE A 198 -2.11 -8.41 -16.50
CA PHE A 198 -1.12 -8.49 -15.44
C PHE A 198 -1.52 -9.48 -14.35
N THR A 199 -2.75 -9.39 -13.85
CA THR A 199 -3.28 -10.32 -12.83
C THR A 199 -3.25 -11.76 -13.31
N LEU A 200 -3.68 -12.04 -14.54
CA LEU A 200 -3.73 -13.39 -15.09
C LEU A 200 -2.36 -13.97 -15.43
N THR A 201 -1.40 -13.15 -15.84
CA THR A 201 -0.08 -13.62 -16.31
C THR A 201 1.00 -13.59 -15.25
N LYS A 202 0.87 -12.76 -14.21
CA LYS A 202 1.90 -12.58 -13.15
C LYS A 202 1.41 -13.01 -11.77
N VAL A 203 0.24 -12.53 -11.36
CA VAL A 203 -0.27 -12.73 -9.99
C VAL A 203 -0.89 -14.13 -9.82
N LEU A 204 -1.84 -14.49 -10.66
CA LEU A 204 -2.57 -15.76 -10.57
C LEU A 204 -1.65 -17.00 -10.67
N PRO A 205 -0.64 -17.06 -11.57
CA PRO A 205 0.26 -18.21 -11.63
C PRO A 205 1.07 -18.35 -10.35
N SER A 206 1.58 -17.24 -9.81
CA SER A 206 2.31 -17.23 -8.54
C SER A 206 1.44 -17.69 -7.36
N PHE A 207 0.20 -17.20 -7.31
CA PHE A 207 -0.78 -17.58 -6.30
C PHE A 207 -1.06 -19.10 -6.31
N LYS A 208 -1.34 -19.66 -7.50
CA LYS A 208 -1.61 -21.10 -7.67
C LYS A 208 -0.41 -21.97 -7.37
N GLU A 209 0.79 -21.53 -7.76
CA GLU A 209 2.01 -22.28 -7.47
C GLU A 209 2.29 -22.32 -5.96
N LEU A 210 2.12 -21.20 -5.24
CA LEU A 210 2.22 -21.22 -3.77
C LEU A 210 1.20 -22.17 -3.13
N GLN A 211 -0.04 -22.14 -3.59
CA GLN A 211 -1.07 -23.04 -3.07
C GLN A 211 -0.72 -24.52 -3.30
N LYS A 212 -0.17 -24.84 -4.47
CA LYS A 212 0.32 -26.19 -4.78
C LYS A 212 1.53 -26.58 -3.93
N MET A 213 2.48 -25.66 -3.72
CA MET A 213 3.70 -25.89 -2.95
C MET A 213 3.44 -26.09 -1.45
N PHE A 214 2.55 -25.30 -0.86
CA PHE A 214 2.35 -25.23 0.59
C PHE A 214 1.02 -25.80 1.06
N GLY A 215 0.10 -26.11 0.15
CA GLY A 215 -1.24 -26.62 0.46
C GLY A 215 -2.20 -25.56 0.99
N VAL A 216 -1.76 -24.31 1.11
CA VAL A 216 -2.57 -23.17 1.59
C VAL A 216 -2.37 -21.98 0.65
N LYS A 217 -3.42 -21.18 0.48
CA LYS A 217 -3.39 -19.97 -0.35
C LYS A 217 -2.96 -18.74 0.47
N PRO A 218 -2.30 -17.73 -0.12
CA PRO A 218 -2.07 -16.43 0.53
C PRO A 218 -3.36 -15.83 1.12
N LEU A 219 -3.26 -15.19 2.28
CA LEU A 219 -4.39 -14.50 2.92
C LEU A 219 -4.51 -13.09 2.37
N ILE A 220 -5.53 -12.89 1.55
CA ILE A 220 -5.82 -11.62 0.89
C ILE A 220 -7.25 -11.20 1.23
N VAL A 221 -7.45 -9.94 1.61
CA VAL A 221 -8.74 -9.30 1.84
C VAL A 221 -8.85 -8.11 0.88
N PRO A 222 -9.98 -7.89 0.19
CA PRO A 222 -10.14 -6.70 -0.63
C PRO A 222 -10.07 -5.44 0.26
N VAL A 223 -9.24 -4.47 -0.11
CA VAL A 223 -9.11 -3.21 0.64
C VAL A 223 -10.28 -2.26 0.35
N THR A 224 -10.89 -2.35 -0.83
CA THR A 224 -12.10 -1.62 -1.20
C THR A 224 -13.17 -2.58 -1.70
N PRO A 225 -14.47 -2.22 -1.63
CA PRO A 225 -15.53 -3.05 -2.20
C PRO A 225 -15.28 -3.25 -3.70
N PRO A 226 -15.28 -4.49 -4.22
CA PRO A 226 -15.01 -4.76 -5.63
C PRO A 226 -15.95 -4.02 -6.59
N GLU A 227 -17.18 -3.72 -6.17
CA GLU A 227 -18.18 -3.01 -6.97
C GLU A 227 -17.86 -1.51 -7.15
N SER A 228 -16.97 -0.97 -6.33
CA SER A 228 -16.62 0.44 -6.27
C SER A 228 -15.11 0.65 -6.15
N GLU A 229 -14.29 -0.30 -6.59
CA GLU A 229 -12.83 -0.24 -6.40
C GLU A 229 -12.19 0.90 -7.21
N ASP A 230 -12.76 1.20 -8.38
CA ASP A 230 -12.33 2.30 -9.25
C ASP A 230 -12.93 3.68 -8.85
N ASP A 231 -13.62 3.77 -7.71
CA ASP A 231 -14.17 5.05 -7.24
C ASP A 231 -13.03 5.98 -6.83
N PHE A 232 -13.00 7.18 -7.44
CA PHE A 232 -11.99 8.20 -7.14
C PHE A 232 -11.95 8.58 -5.65
N PHE A 233 -13.03 8.33 -4.90
CA PHE A 233 -13.10 8.48 -3.46
C PHE A 233 -11.86 7.89 -2.77
N TRP A 234 -11.41 6.69 -3.18
CA TRP A 234 -10.30 5.99 -2.56
C TRP A 234 -8.96 6.71 -2.70
N TRP A 235 -8.80 7.52 -3.75
CA TRP A 235 -7.61 8.34 -3.99
C TRP A 235 -7.67 9.74 -3.37
N THR A 236 -8.77 10.07 -2.69
CA THR A 236 -8.93 11.36 -2.02
C THR A 236 -8.59 11.26 -0.53
N TYR A 237 -8.11 12.36 0.03
CA TYR A 237 -7.90 12.51 1.46
C TYR A 237 -9.20 12.94 2.12
N PRO A 238 -9.45 12.60 3.39
CA PRO A 238 -10.54 13.20 4.14
C PRO A 238 -10.47 14.72 4.13
N LYS A 239 -11.63 15.38 4.06
CA LYS A 239 -11.73 16.85 3.99
C LYS A 239 -11.03 17.54 5.15
N GLU A 240 -11.00 16.90 6.32
CA GLU A 240 -10.37 17.38 7.54
C GLU A 240 -8.85 17.53 7.39
N LEU A 241 -8.22 16.69 6.55
CA LEU A 241 -6.78 16.73 6.32
C LEU A 241 -6.34 17.91 5.46
N LYS A 242 -7.28 18.61 4.81
CA LYS A 242 -6.95 19.81 4.03
C LYS A 242 -6.30 20.88 4.90
N ASN A 243 -6.90 21.19 6.03
CA ASN A 243 -6.38 22.19 6.96
C ASN A 243 -5.05 21.74 7.58
N VAL A 244 -4.90 20.44 7.89
CA VAL A 244 -3.65 19.87 8.39
C VAL A 244 -2.53 20.06 7.37
N THR A 245 -2.83 19.77 6.10
CA THR A 245 -1.87 19.89 4.99
C THR A 245 -1.49 21.34 4.72
N GLU A 246 -2.45 22.25 4.67
CA GLU A 246 -2.21 23.68 4.46
C GLU A 246 -1.40 24.31 5.60
N ASN A 247 -1.65 23.90 6.84
CA ASN A 247 -0.86 24.38 7.98
C ASN A 247 0.59 23.88 7.92
N TYR A 248 0.81 22.60 7.57
CA TYR A 248 2.15 22.08 7.39
C TYR A 248 2.91 22.79 6.26
N ILE A 249 2.23 23.10 5.16
CA ILE A 249 2.80 23.89 4.06
C ILE A 249 3.25 25.28 4.54
N LYS A 250 2.43 25.98 5.33
CA LYS A 250 2.80 27.31 5.87
C LYS A 250 4.02 27.25 6.79
N GLU A 251 4.17 26.17 7.56
CA GLU A 251 5.38 25.93 8.37
C GLU A 251 6.61 25.79 7.45
N LEU A 252 6.52 24.96 6.40
CA LEU A 252 7.61 24.78 5.43
C LEU A 252 8.01 26.08 4.71
N GLU A 253 7.04 26.95 4.41
CA GLU A 253 7.28 28.27 3.83
C GLU A 253 7.95 29.24 4.82
N SER A 254 7.65 29.10 6.10
CA SER A 254 8.27 29.92 7.17
C SER A 254 9.72 29.50 7.43
N ASP A 255 10.01 28.21 7.33
CA ASP A 255 11.36 27.65 7.48
C ASP A 255 12.23 27.85 6.24
N ASN A 256 11.61 28.10 5.08
CA ASN A 256 12.27 28.42 3.81
C ASN A 256 11.71 29.73 3.24
N PRO A 257 11.92 30.88 3.90
CA PRO A 257 11.51 32.16 3.35
C PRO A 257 12.25 32.32 2.03
N LYS A 258 11.50 32.30 0.93
CA LYS A 258 11.99 32.19 -0.45
C LYS A 258 13.31 32.94 -0.67
N ILE A 259 14.29 32.22 -1.23
CA ILE A 259 15.43 32.76 -1.98
C ILE A 259 14.91 33.68 -3.09
#